data_AF-A0A024JZG1-F1
#
_entry.id   AF-A0A024JZG1-F1
#
_cell.length_a   1.000
_cell.length_b   1.000
_cell.length_c   1.000
_cell.angle_alpha   90.00
_cell.angle_beta   90.00
_cell.angle_gamma   90.00
#
_symmetry.space_group_name_H-M   'P 1'
#
loop_
_entity.id
_entity.type
_entity.pdbx_description
1 polymer ?
#
loop_
_entity_poly.entity_id
_entity_poly.type
_entity_poly.pdbx_seq_one_letter_code
_entity_poly.pdbx_strand_id
1 'polypeptide(L)'
;MATATGAAAGAASANATARARLQRLVSAVARQQPRLAWAAGDRPDETTVLTTDLASGWIPPGIELPAAVTLLSPERRRGNIETLLGEVTLAAGYTPIHHVPEEDEPVPTSPRPRRVPEIDELGWELNQATQWRDGLPRLAHTLAKAATGGTGVLDKEVELLQTHLKEVSTRVLDSYPDNVDPHDVGSWQLLAAIEALVAGDKSAANYHLAWFQACSNTIQH
;
A
#
# COMPACT_ATOMS: atom_id res chain seq x y z
N MET A 1 -48.84 2.38 -5.48
CA MET A 1 -47.97 1.39 -6.15
C MET A 1 -46.92 2.03 -7.06
N ALA A 2 -47.26 3.01 -7.91
CA ALA A 2 -46.28 3.68 -8.80
C ALA A 2 -45.13 4.43 -8.09
N THR A 3 -45.38 5.00 -6.90
CA THR A 3 -44.35 5.70 -6.10
C THR A 3 -43.33 4.76 -5.47
N ALA A 4 -43.74 3.55 -5.07
CA ALA A 4 -42.88 2.54 -4.47
C ALA A 4 -41.93 1.91 -5.50
N THR A 5 -42.39 1.68 -6.73
CA THR A 5 -41.55 1.19 -7.84
C THR A 5 -40.55 2.24 -8.32
N GLY A 6 -40.93 3.53 -8.35
CA GLY A 6 -40.01 4.63 -8.67
C GLY A 6 -38.86 4.77 -7.66
N ALA A 7 -39.15 4.67 -6.36
CA ALA A 7 -38.15 4.72 -5.31
C ALA A 7 -37.16 3.53 -5.38
N ALA A 8 -37.67 2.31 -5.63
CA ALA A 8 -36.84 1.12 -5.78
C ALA A 8 -35.90 1.19 -7.00
N ALA A 9 -36.40 1.69 -8.15
CA ALA A 9 -35.58 1.88 -9.34
C ALA A 9 -34.47 2.94 -9.12
N GLY A 10 -34.78 4.03 -8.42
CA GLY A 10 -33.79 5.06 -8.05
C GLY A 10 -32.68 4.51 -7.15
N ALA A 11 -33.04 3.73 -6.13
CA ALA A 11 -32.07 3.09 -5.24
C ALA A 11 -31.15 2.09 -5.96
N ALA A 12 -31.70 1.29 -6.88
CA ALA A 12 -30.93 0.36 -7.69
C ALA A 12 -29.93 1.09 -8.61
N SER A 13 -30.36 2.18 -9.25
CA SER A 13 -29.48 3.01 -10.08
C SER A 13 -28.36 3.64 -9.26
N ALA A 14 -28.66 4.18 -8.07
CA ALA A 14 -27.66 4.76 -7.18
C ALA A 14 -26.60 3.73 -6.74
N ASN A 15 -27.04 2.51 -6.39
CA ASN A 15 -26.13 1.43 -6.01
C ASN A 15 -25.23 1.00 -7.19
N ALA A 16 -25.79 0.89 -8.41
CA ALA A 16 -25.01 0.59 -9.60
C ALA A 16 -23.93 1.67 -9.87
N THR A 17 -24.28 2.95 -9.75
CA THR A 17 -23.33 4.06 -9.88
C THR A 17 -22.24 4.02 -8.81
N ALA A 18 -22.59 3.78 -7.54
CA ALA A 18 -21.64 3.66 -6.45
C ALA A 18 -20.67 2.48 -6.66
N ARG A 19 -21.18 1.33 -7.12
CA ARG A 19 -20.35 0.16 -7.42
C ARG A 19 -19.40 0.41 -8.59
N ALA A 20 -19.88 1.08 -9.64
CA ALA A 20 -19.04 1.48 -10.78
C ALA A 20 -17.92 2.45 -10.36
N ARG A 21 -18.22 3.39 -9.44
CA ARG A 21 -17.20 4.26 -8.84
C ARG A 21 -16.13 3.45 -8.11
N LEU A 22 -16.51 2.54 -7.21
CA LEU A 22 -15.55 1.69 -6.48
C LEU A 22 -14.71 0.84 -7.43
N GLN A 23 -15.33 0.28 -8.48
CA GLN A 23 -14.62 -0.49 -9.49
C GLN A 23 -13.58 0.36 -10.23
N ARG A 24 -13.89 1.64 -10.56
CA ARG A 24 -12.90 2.56 -11.16
C ARG A 24 -11.69 2.77 -10.24
N LEU A 25 -11.89 2.92 -8.93
CA LEU A 25 -10.80 3.09 -7.96
C LEU A 25 -9.92 1.83 -7.87
N VAL A 26 -10.55 0.65 -7.80
CA VAL A 26 -9.84 -0.64 -7.78
C VAL A 26 -9.06 -0.87 -9.06
N SER A 27 -9.69 -0.62 -10.22
CA SER A 27 -9.02 -0.75 -11.52
C SER A 27 -7.84 0.20 -11.66
N ALA A 28 -7.88 1.41 -11.08
CA ALA A 28 -6.77 2.35 -11.14
C ALA A 28 -5.48 1.83 -10.48
N VAL A 29 -5.58 1.14 -9.35
CA VAL A 29 -4.41 0.53 -8.69
C VAL A 29 -4.06 -0.84 -9.27
N ALA A 30 -5.05 -1.60 -9.73
CA ALA A 30 -4.82 -2.87 -10.42
C ALA A 30 -4.06 -2.68 -11.76
N ARG A 31 -4.26 -1.58 -12.49
CA ARG A 31 -3.46 -1.28 -13.69
C ARG A 31 -1.98 -1.08 -13.38
N GLN A 32 -1.68 -0.45 -12.24
CA GLN A 32 -0.30 -0.19 -11.81
C GLN A 32 0.38 -1.47 -11.29
N GLN A 33 -0.39 -2.34 -10.63
CA GLN A 33 0.09 -3.63 -10.15
C GLN A 33 -0.99 -4.71 -10.27
N PRO A 34 -1.08 -5.40 -11.43
CA PRO A 34 -2.12 -6.39 -11.70
C PRO A 34 -1.84 -7.74 -11.03
N ARG A 35 -0.65 -7.94 -10.44
CA ARG A 35 -0.28 -9.20 -9.80
C ARG A 35 -0.87 -9.37 -8.40
N LEU A 36 -1.48 -8.32 -7.85
CA LEU A 36 -2.08 -8.31 -6.51
C LEU A 36 -3.60 -8.30 -6.59
N ALA A 37 -4.26 -8.93 -5.60
CA ALA A 37 -5.67 -8.66 -5.36
C ALA A 37 -5.84 -7.27 -4.74
N TRP A 38 -6.88 -6.58 -5.18
CA TRP A 38 -7.24 -5.24 -4.72
C TRP A 38 -8.72 -5.19 -4.38
N ALA A 39 -9.07 -4.45 -3.34
CA ALA A 39 -10.46 -4.22 -3.01
C ALA A 39 -10.67 -2.82 -2.44
N ALA A 40 -11.84 -2.26 -2.75
CA ALA A 40 -12.30 -1.02 -2.16
C ALA A 40 -13.73 -1.17 -1.65
N GLY A 41 -14.05 -0.49 -0.56
CA GLY A 41 -15.39 -0.51 0.00
C GLY A 41 -15.77 0.78 0.72
N ASP A 42 -17.05 1.10 0.67
CA ASP A 42 -17.62 2.26 1.35
C ASP A 42 -18.02 1.88 2.78
N ARG A 43 -17.50 2.61 3.77
CA ARG A 43 -17.80 2.41 5.18
C ARG A 43 -19.04 3.20 5.62
N PRO A 44 -19.65 2.85 6.77
CA PRO A 44 -20.78 3.60 7.33
C PRO A 44 -20.48 5.08 7.64
N ASP A 45 -19.20 5.44 7.82
CA ASP A 45 -18.74 6.82 8.06
C ASP A 45 -18.52 7.63 6.77
N GLU A 46 -19.04 7.13 5.64
CA GLU A 46 -18.93 7.73 4.31
C GLU A 46 -17.49 7.77 3.74
N THR A 47 -16.52 7.12 4.39
CA THR A 47 -15.17 6.94 3.83
C THR A 47 -15.10 5.74 2.90
N THR A 48 -14.25 5.82 1.88
CA THR A 48 -13.91 4.66 1.04
C THR A 48 -12.56 4.10 1.50
N VAL A 49 -12.48 2.82 1.86
CA VAL A 49 -11.21 2.13 2.10
C VAL A 49 -10.70 1.48 0.83
N LEU A 50 -9.38 1.48 0.62
CA LEU A 50 -8.68 0.66 -0.37
C LEU A 50 -7.68 -0.25 0.34
N THR A 51 -7.62 -1.52 -0.07
CA THR A 51 -6.68 -2.50 0.50
C THR A 51 -6.18 -3.48 -0.55
N THR A 52 -5.05 -4.12 -0.24
CA THR A 52 -4.57 -5.38 -0.83
C THR A 52 -4.27 -6.35 0.30
N ASP A 53 -4.41 -7.64 0.04
CA ASP A 53 -4.09 -8.70 0.99
C ASP A 53 -2.62 -9.12 0.98
N LEU A 54 -1.76 -8.42 0.21
CA LEU A 54 -0.32 -8.68 0.16
C LEU A 54 0.33 -8.76 1.55
N ALA A 55 0.04 -7.79 2.43
CA ALA A 55 0.65 -7.71 3.76
C ALA A 55 -0.16 -6.87 4.75
N SER A 56 -1.18 -7.46 5.37
CA SER A 56 -2.01 -6.81 6.42
C SER A 56 -2.72 -5.49 6.01
N GLY A 57 -2.79 -5.18 4.72
CA GLY A 57 -3.30 -3.92 4.19
C GLY A 57 -2.24 -2.91 3.75
N TRP A 58 -0.95 -3.25 3.87
CA TRP A 58 0.13 -2.41 3.36
C TRP A 58 0.07 -2.26 1.84
N ILE A 59 0.03 -1.01 1.37
CA ILE A 59 0.17 -0.67 -0.04
C ILE A 59 1.65 -0.49 -0.43
N PRO A 60 2.18 -1.28 -1.41
CA PRO A 60 3.56 -1.16 -1.91
C PRO A 60 3.95 0.25 -2.41
N PRO A 61 5.25 0.58 -2.47
CA PRO A 61 5.72 1.81 -3.12
C PRO A 61 5.38 1.80 -4.63
N GLY A 62 5.43 2.97 -5.26
CA GLY A 62 5.18 3.12 -6.71
C GLY A 62 3.71 3.03 -7.11
N ILE A 63 2.78 2.82 -6.17
CA ILE A 63 1.33 2.89 -6.41
C ILE A 63 0.85 4.31 -6.13
N GLU A 64 0.44 5.00 -7.19
CA GLU A 64 -0.32 6.24 -7.13
C GLU A 64 -1.73 5.95 -6.64
N LEU A 65 -2.08 6.51 -5.49
CA LEU A 65 -3.33 6.23 -4.80
C LEU A 65 -4.42 7.20 -5.25
N PRO A 66 -5.63 6.71 -5.56
CA PRO A 66 -6.77 7.59 -5.80
C PRO A 66 -7.01 8.55 -4.62
N ALA A 67 -7.23 9.82 -4.90
CA ALA A 67 -7.37 10.85 -3.86
C ALA A 67 -8.57 10.63 -2.92
N ALA A 68 -9.58 9.87 -3.37
CA ALA A 68 -10.80 9.61 -2.65
C ALA A 68 -10.70 8.47 -1.61
N VAL A 69 -9.59 7.72 -1.55
CA VAL A 69 -9.48 6.56 -0.66
C VAL A 69 -8.80 6.88 0.66
N THR A 70 -9.11 6.06 1.65
CA THR A 70 -8.38 5.91 2.91
C THR A 70 -7.69 4.55 2.91
N LEU A 71 -6.60 4.43 3.66
CA LEU A 71 -5.90 3.16 3.86
C LEU A 71 -6.16 2.63 5.27
N LEU A 72 -5.94 1.32 5.46
CA LEU A 72 -5.88 0.74 6.79
C LEU A 72 -4.70 1.31 7.57
N SER A 73 -4.87 1.52 8.88
CA SER A 73 -3.78 1.94 9.75
C SER A 73 -2.74 0.82 9.92
N PRO A 74 -1.44 1.14 10.06
CA PRO A 74 -0.39 0.15 10.29
C PRO A 74 -0.69 -0.73 11.50
N GLU A 75 -0.94 -2.01 11.25
CA GLU A 75 -1.26 -3.01 12.27
C GLU A 75 -1.14 -4.40 11.64
N ARG A 76 -0.66 -5.38 12.39
CA ARG A 76 -0.64 -6.76 11.94
C ARG A 76 -2.06 -7.32 11.90
N ARG A 77 -2.51 -7.74 10.71
CA ARG A 77 -3.82 -8.36 10.51
C ARG A 77 -3.65 -9.74 9.90
N ARG A 78 -4.63 -10.62 10.16
CA ARG A 78 -4.75 -11.92 9.51
C ARG A 78 -6.05 -11.95 8.72
N GLY A 79 -6.10 -12.82 7.72
CA GLY A 79 -7.30 -13.03 6.90
C GLY A 79 -7.09 -12.63 5.45
N ASN A 80 -8.11 -12.90 4.66
CA ASN A 80 -8.18 -12.57 3.25
C ASN A 80 -8.60 -11.11 3.03
N ILE A 81 -8.69 -10.69 1.77
CA ILE A 81 -9.03 -9.32 1.40
C ILE A 81 -10.41 -8.88 1.90
N GLU A 82 -11.38 -9.79 2.00
CA GLU A 82 -12.70 -9.50 2.57
C GLU A 82 -12.60 -9.19 4.07
N THR A 83 -11.76 -9.94 4.79
CA THR A 83 -11.50 -9.69 6.22
C THR A 83 -10.85 -8.32 6.42
N LEU A 84 -9.94 -7.93 5.52
CA LEU A 84 -9.26 -6.62 5.59
C LEU A 84 -10.19 -5.45 5.29
N LEU A 85 -11.16 -5.60 4.39
CA LEU A 85 -12.18 -4.57 4.13
C LEU A 85 -13.01 -4.26 5.39
N GLY A 86 -13.31 -5.29 6.18
CA GLY A 86 -14.15 -5.16 7.37
C GLY A 86 -15.60 -4.82 7.03
N GLU A 87 -16.26 -4.06 7.91
CA GLU A 87 -17.65 -3.64 7.70
C GLU A 87 -17.75 -2.56 6.62
N VAL A 88 -18.38 -2.91 5.49
CA VAL A 88 -18.62 -2.04 4.35
C VAL A 88 -20.07 -2.19 3.87
N THR A 89 -20.65 -1.08 3.41
CA THR A 89 -22.01 -1.04 2.85
C THR A 89 -22.03 -1.48 1.38
N LEU A 90 -20.92 -1.27 0.67
CA LEU A 90 -20.71 -1.67 -0.71
C LEU A 90 -19.22 -1.97 -0.92
N ALA A 91 -18.92 -2.95 -1.78
CA ALA A 91 -17.55 -3.31 -2.12
C ALA A 91 -17.38 -3.62 -3.61
N ALA A 92 -16.18 -3.35 -4.12
CA ALA A 92 -15.67 -3.81 -5.39
C ALA A 92 -14.28 -4.45 -5.20
N GLY A 93 -13.92 -5.38 -6.08
CA GLY A 93 -12.67 -6.12 -5.98
C GLY A 93 -12.09 -6.45 -7.34
N TYR A 94 -10.81 -6.77 -7.33
CA TYR A 94 -10.03 -7.26 -8.45
C TYR A 94 -9.18 -8.42 -7.96
N THR A 95 -9.16 -9.50 -8.73
CA THR A 95 -8.22 -10.60 -8.51
C THR A 95 -7.31 -10.74 -9.74
N PRO A 96 -6.04 -11.15 -9.57
CA PRO A 96 -5.03 -11.11 -10.64
C PRO A 96 -5.37 -11.86 -11.94
N ILE A 97 -6.33 -12.78 -11.90
CA ILE A 97 -6.77 -13.54 -13.09
C ILE A 97 -7.71 -12.74 -14.00
N HIS A 98 -8.25 -11.62 -13.53
CA HIS A 98 -9.18 -10.80 -14.28
C HIS A 98 -8.44 -9.79 -15.16
N HIS A 99 -9.02 -9.51 -16.33
CA HIS A 99 -8.59 -8.40 -17.17
C HIS A 99 -8.89 -7.07 -16.48
N VAL A 100 -7.91 -6.15 -16.46
CA VAL A 100 -8.12 -4.79 -15.97
C VAL A 100 -8.56 -3.90 -17.14
N PRO A 101 -9.77 -3.32 -17.12
CA PRO A 101 -10.22 -2.42 -18.18
C PRO A 101 -9.29 -1.22 -18.36
N GLU A 102 -9.17 -0.74 -19.59
CA GLU A 102 -8.50 0.52 -19.89
C GLU A 102 -9.19 1.69 -19.18
N GLU A 103 -8.44 2.78 -19.00
CA GLU A 103 -8.93 3.96 -18.33
C GLU A 103 -9.57 4.93 -19.33
N ASP A 104 -10.90 5.06 -19.28
CA ASP A 104 -11.61 6.06 -20.09
C ASP A 104 -11.27 7.50 -19.63
N GLU A 105 -11.13 7.70 -18.32
CA GLU A 105 -10.82 8.99 -17.70
C GLU A 105 -9.95 8.79 -16.45
N PRO A 106 -8.84 9.55 -16.31
CA PRO A 106 -7.88 9.38 -15.22
C PRO A 106 -8.52 9.61 -13.86
N VAL A 107 -8.27 8.69 -12.92
CA VAL A 107 -8.65 8.87 -11.53
C VAL A 107 -7.67 9.84 -10.85
N PRO A 108 -8.13 10.94 -10.22
CA PRO A 108 -7.25 11.87 -9.51
C PRO A 108 -6.48 11.17 -8.40
N THR A 109 -5.16 11.40 -8.31
CA THR A 109 -4.28 10.75 -7.33
C THR A 109 -3.82 11.72 -6.24
N SER A 110 -3.42 11.20 -5.07
CA SER A 110 -2.89 11.99 -3.95
C SER A 110 -1.94 11.18 -3.07
N PRO A 111 -0.89 11.81 -2.49
CA PRO A 111 -0.07 11.16 -1.46
C PRO A 111 -0.77 11.11 -0.09
N ARG A 112 -1.85 11.88 0.11
CA ARG A 112 -2.55 12.02 1.40
C ARG A 112 -2.97 10.69 2.04
N PRO A 113 -3.45 9.66 1.31
CA PRO A 113 -3.88 8.41 1.94
C PRO A 113 -2.75 7.65 2.67
N ARG A 114 -1.48 7.93 2.36
CA ARG A 114 -0.31 7.36 3.08
C ARG A 114 0.01 8.09 4.38
N ARG A 115 -0.67 9.18 4.73
CA ARG A 115 -0.41 9.89 5.99
C ARG A 115 -0.88 9.04 7.17
N VAL A 116 0.08 8.70 8.03
CA VAL A 116 -0.11 7.98 9.30
C VAL A 116 0.54 8.80 10.42
N PRO A 117 0.29 8.50 11.71
CA PRO A 117 0.96 9.18 12.80
C PRO A 117 2.48 9.22 12.61
N GLU A 118 3.10 10.36 12.94
CA GLU A 118 4.54 10.54 12.80
C GLU A 118 5.29 9.65 13.80
N ILE A 119 6.36 9.01 13.32
CA ILE A 119 7.29 8.25 14.15
C ILE A 119 8.28 9.24 14.75
N ASP A 120 8.32 9.28 16.08
CA ASP A 120 9.33 10.02 16.82
C ASP A 120 10.74 9.53 16.43
N GLU A 121 11.65 10.47 16.18
CA GLU A 121 13.02 10.16 15.76
C GLU A 121 13.09 9.22 14.54
N LEU A 122 12.23 9.42 13.52
CA LEU A 122 12.15 8.63 12.27
C LEU A 122 13.51 8.12 11.74
N GLY A 123 14.52 8.99 11.72
CA GLY A 123 15.85 8.63 11.23
C GLY A 123 16.62 7.68 12.15
N TRP A 124 16.48 7.81 13.46
CA TRP A 124 17.05 6.88 14.42
C TRP A 124 16.40 5.50 14.30
N GLU A 125 15.07 5.45 14.26
CA GLU A 125 14.29 4.21 14.10
C GLU A 125 14.65 3.47 12.80
N LEU A 126 14.74 4.19 11.67
CA LEU A 126 15.13 3.60 10.39
C LEU A 126 16.57 3.06 10.41
N ASN A 127 17.49 3.77 11.06
CA ASN A 127 18.86 3.31 11.21
C ASN A 127 18.96 2.04 12.06
N GLN A 128 18.18 1.94 13.15
CA GLN A 128 18.11 0.73 13.98
C GLN A 128 17.55 -0.46 13.18
N ALA A 129 16.44 -0.24 12.46
CA ALA A 129 15.77 -1.28 11.68
C ALA A 129 16.64 -1.87 10.55
N THR A 130 17.62 -1.11 10.05
CA THR A 130 18.51 -1.51 8.94
C THR A 130 19.85 -2.08 9.39
N GLN A 131 20.28 -1.84 10.63
CA GLN A 131 21.65 -2.14 11.07
C GLN A 131 21.96 -3.64 11.19
N TRP A 132 20.97 -4.45 11.61
CA TRP A 132 21.16 -5.87 11.93
C TRP A 132 20.22 -6.80 11.17
N ARG A 133 19.63 -6.30 10.09
CA ARG A 133 18.64 -7.06 9.33
C ARG A 133 19.31 -7.94 8.28
N ASP A 134 19.19 -9.24 8.47
CA ASP A 134 19.53 -10.23 7.46
C ASP A 134 18.70 -9.96 6.17
N GLY A 135 19.25 -10.28 5.00
CA GLY A 135 18.58 -10.10 3.71
C GLY A 135 18.45 -8.66 3.18
N LEU A 136 18.87 -7.63 3.94
CA LEU A 136 19.05 -6.29 3.36
C LEU A 136 20.43 -6.15 2.71
N PRO A 137 20.55 -5.44 1.57
CA PRO A 137 21.84 -5.09 1.02
C PRO A 137 22.57 -4.14 1.97
N ARG A 138 23.89 -4.30 2.13
CA ARG A 138 24.72 -3.42 2.98
C ARG A 138 24.53 -1.92 2.68
N LEU A 139 24.23 -1.59 1.43
CA LEU A 139 23.94 -0.22 0.99
C LEU A 139 22.73 0.40 1.73
N ALA A 140 21.73 -0.40 2.11
CA ALA A 140 20.52 0.10 2.76
C ALA A 140 20.84 0.86 4.05
N HIS A 141 21.70 0.31 4.91
CA HIS A 141 22.11 0.97 6.15
C HIS A 141 22.90 2.26 5.88
N THR A 142 23.81 2.24 4.90
CA THR A 142 24.60 3.43 4.53
C THR A 142 23.70 4.55 4.02
N LEU A 143 22.72 4.22 3.17
CA LEU A 143 21.76 5.18 2.62
C LEU A 143 20.79 5.72 3.67
N ALA A 144 20.31 4.88 4.57
CA ALA A 144 19.49 5.32 5.70
C ALA A 144 20.25 6.37 6.54
N LYS A 145 21.52 6.11 6.86
CA LYS A 145 22.38 7.08 7.56
C LYS A 145 22.61 8.36 6.76
N ALA A 146 22.87 8.24 5.46
CA ALA A 146 23.14 9.40 4.63
C ALA A 146 21.90 10.31 4.50
N ALA A 147 20.75 9.72 4.20
CA ALA A 147 19.49 10.44 4.04
C ALA A 147 19.01 11.09 5.35
N THR A 148 19.23 10.44 6.50
CA THR A 148 18.88 10.98 7.82
C THR A 148 19.86 12.05 8.30
N GLY A 149 21.15 11.90 7.99
CA GLY A 149 22.20 12.88 8.31
C GLY A 149 22.24 14.10 7.38
N GLY A 150 21.41 14.12 6.32
CA GLY A 150 21.42 15.19 5.31
C GLY A 150 22.70 15.22 4.47
N THR A 151 23.46 14.13 4.46
CA THR A 151 24.60 13.98 3.55
C THR A 151 24.07 13.49 2.21
N GLY A 152 24.40 14.18 1.12
CA GLY A 152 23.93 13.81 -0.21
C GLY A 152 24.24 12.36 -0.57
N VAL A 153 23.36 11.74 -1.36
CA VAL A 153 23.50 10.38 -1.88
C VAL A 153 23.91 10.46 -3.34
N LEU A 154 24.82 9.60 -3.78
CA LEU A 154 25.28 9.58 -5.17
C LEU A 154 24.23 8.91 -6.08
N ASP A 155 24.08 9.38 -7.32
CA ASP A 155 23.11 8.81 -8.29
C ASP A 155 23.28 7.29 -8.45
N LYS A 156 24.52 6.80 -8.50
CA LYS A 156 24.82 5.35 -8.60
C LYS A 156 24.32 4.55 -7.40
N GLU A 157 24.28 5.17 -6.22
CA GLU A 157 23.75 4.53 -5.01
C GLU A 157 22.22 4.49 -5.04
N VAL A 158 21.58 5.52 -5.62
CA VAL A 158 20.13 5.52 -5.87
C VAL A 158 19.75 4.44 -6.88
N GLU A 159 20.48 4.31 -7.98
CA GLU A 159 20.25 3.26 -8.99
C GLU A 159 20.39 1.85 -8.38
N LEU A 160 21.39 1.66 -7.52
CA LEU A 160 21.59 0.37 -6.83
C LEU A 160 20.48 0.09 -5.81
N LEU A 161 19.99 1.11 -5.09
CA LEU A 161 18.82 0.99 -4.22
C LEU A 161 17.57 0.56 -5.02
N GLN A 162 17.29 1.23 -6.13
CA GLN A 162 16.14 0.91 -7.00
C GLN A 162 16.23 -0.51 -7.57
N THR A 163 17.44 -0.96 -7.91
CA THR A 163 17.70 -2.34 -8.36
C THR A 163 17.29 -3.34 -7.27
N HIS A 164 17.76 -3.14 -6.04
CA HIS A 164 17.41 -4.03 -4.92
C HIS A 164 15.93 -3.97 -4.56
N LEU A 165 15.30 -2.79 -4.62
CA LEU A 165 13.86 -2.63 -4.41
C LEU A 165 13.06 -3.43 -5.45
N LYS A 166 13.48 -3.40 -6.71
CA LYS A 166 12.87 -4.19 -7.80
C LYS A 166 13.08 -5.69 -7.62
N GLU A 167 14.27 -6.12 -7.19
CA GLU A 167 14.57 -7.52 -6.93
C GLU A 167 13.69 -8.10 -5.82
N VAL A 168 13.58 -7.39 -4.68
CA VAL A 168 12.74 -7.85 -3.58
C VAL A 168 11.25 -7.80 -3.94
N SER A 169 10.79 -6.75 -4.65
CA SER A 169 9.40 -6.67 -5.08
C SER A 169 9.04 -7.81 -6.02
N THR A 170 9.93 -8.16 -6.96
CA THR A 170 9.72 -9.26 -7.91
C THR A 170 9.60 -10.59 -7.16
N ARG A 171 10.53 -10.87 -6.25
CA ARG A 171 10.53 -12.10 -5.44
C ARG A 171 9.26 -12.27 -4.61
N VAL A 172 8.81 -11.19 -3.96
CA VAL A 172 7.56 -11.16 -3.16
C VAL A 172 6.36 -11.42 -4.06
N LEU A 173 6.25 -10.69 -5.18
CA LEU A 173 5.12 -10.82 -6.09
C LEU A 173 5.09 -12.18 -6.81
N ASP A 174 6.24 -12.81 -7.07
CA ASP A 174 6.35 -14.15 -7.67
C ASP A 174 5.85 -15.24 -6.72
N SER A 175 5.89 -14.98 -5.42
CA SER A 175 5.48 -15.92 -4.37
C SER A 175 4.05 -15.67 -3.88
N TYR A 176 3.43 -14.57 -4.30
CA TYR A 176 2.04 -14.24 -4.00
C TYR A 176 1.05 -15.11 -4.81
N PRO A 177 -0.06 -15.58 -4.22
CA PRO A 177 -0.52 -15.30 -2.85
C PRO A 177 -0.02 -16.27 -1.78
N ASP A 178 0.40 -17.48 -2.15
CA ASP A 178 0.44 -18.61 -1.21
C ASP A 178 1.72 -18.68 -0.36
N ASN A 179 2.84 -18.12 -0.83
CA ASN A 179 4.17 -18.34 -0.25
C ASN A 179 4.93 -17.04 0.01
N VAL A 180 4.22 -15.94 0.29
CA VAL A 180 4.84 -14.65 0.60
C VAL A 180 5.61 -14.75 1.92
N ASP A 181 6.93 -14.57 1.87
CA ASP A 181 7.77 -14.49 3.07
C ASP A 181 7.61 -13.11 3.75
N PRO A 182 7.14 -13.04 5.01
CA PRO A 182 7.07 -11.79 5.77
C PRO A 182 8.41 -11.07 5.89
N HIS A 183 9.52 -11.82 5.86
CA HIS A 183 10.86 -11.24 5.91
C HIS A 183 11.18 -10.43 4.65
N ASP A 184 10.86 -10.95 3.46
CA ASP A 184 11.04 -10.23 2.20
C ASP A 184 10.13 -9.01 2.10
N VAL A 185 8.88 -9.11 2.57
CA VAL A 185 7.97 -7.96 2.68
C VAL A 185 8.57 -6.88 3.59
N GLY A 186 9.08 -7.24 4.76
CA GLY A 186 9.72 -6.29 5.67
C GLY A 186 10.95 -5.62 5.05
N SER A 187 11.75 -6.37 4.30
CA SER A 187 12.89 -5.82 3.55
C SER A 187 12.43 -4.85 2.44
N TRP A 188 11.34 -5.16 1.74
CA TRP A 188 10.73 -4.26 0.76
C TRP A 188 10.22 -2.97 1.42
N GLN A 189 9.56 -3.06 2.58
CA GLN A 189 9.10 -1.89 3.34
C GLN A 189 10.26 -0.99 3.75
N LEU A 190 11.37 -1.53 4.24
CA LEU A 190 12.53 -0.73 4.64
C LEU A 190 13.23 -0.09 3.44
N LEU A 191 13.41 -0.81 2.33
CA LEU A 191 13.98 -0.23 1.10
C LEU A 191 13.09 0.89 0.56
N ALA A 192 11.76 0.74 0.61
CA ALA A 192 10.81 1.77 0.23
C ALA A 192 10.89 3.00 1.14
N ALA A 193 11.10 2.80 2.45
CA ALA A 193 11.28 3.90 3.40
C ALA A 193 12.57 4.70 3.10
N ILE A 194 13.67 4.00 2.80
CA ILE A 194 14.95 4.62 2.44
C ILE A 194 14.80 5.38 1.11
N GLU A 195 14.21 4.77 0.08
CA GLU A 195 13.99 5.42 -1.22
C GLU A 195 13.18 6.71 -1.08
N ALA A 196 12.08 6.67 -0.34
CA ALA A 196 11.27 7.84 -0.05
C ALA A 196 12.06 8.94 0.67
N LEU A 197 12.89 8.57 1.66
CA LEU A 197 13.70 9.53 2.40
C LEU A 197 14.79 10.16 1.53
N VAL A 198 15.44 9.38 0.66
CA VAL A 198 16.41 9.87 -0.34
C VAL A 198 15.74 10.86 -1.31
N ALA A 199 14.48 10.62 -1.68
CA ALA A 199 13.68 11.53 -2.50
C ALA A 199 13.12 12.74 -1.73
N GLY A 200 13.36 12.84 -0.42
CA GLY A 200 12.85 13.91 0.44
C GLY A 200 11.37 13.76 0.86
N ASP A 201 10.72 12.63 0.54
CA ASP A 201 9.35 12.33 0.96
C ASP A 201 9.32 11.67 2.34
N LYS A 202 9.36 12.51 3.37
CA LYS A 202 9.27 12.07 4.77
C LYS A 202 7.94 11.38 5.09
N SER A 203 6.84 11.74 4.41
CA SER A 203 5.53 11.15 4.68
C SER A 203 5.47 9.70 4.20
N ALA A 204 6.01 9.41 3.00
CA ALA A 204 6.11 8.05 2.50
C ALA A 204 7.13 7.23 3.30
N ALA A 205 8.27 7.83 3.67
CA ALA A 205 9.25 7.16 4.54
C ALA A 205 8.63 6.73 5.88
N ASN A 206 7.89 7.65 6.51
CA ASN A 206 7.16 7.39 7.75
C ASN A 206 6.12 6.27 7.59
N TYR A 207 5.34 6.32 6.51
CA TYR A 207 4.35 5.27 6.19
C TYR A 207 4.98 3.88 6.08
N HIS A 208 6.07 3.75 5.31
CA HIS A 208 6.70 2.46 5.08
C HIS A 208 7.36 1.90 6.35
N LEU A 209 8.00 2.76 7.16
CA LEU A 209 8.58 2.34 8.43
C LEU A 209 7.50 1.94 9.46
N ALA A 210 6.38 2.68 9.52
CA ALA A 210 5.29 2.37 10.45
C ALA A 210 4.70 0.98 10.18
N TRP A 211 4.53 0.62 8.91
CA TRP A 211 4.10 -0.73 8.52
C TRP A 211 5.13 -1.80 8.84
N PHE A 212 6.43 -1.51 8.65
CA PHE A 212 7.50 -2.41 9.05
C PHE A 212 7.46 -2.69 10.56
N GLN A 213 7.40 -1.65 11.40
CA GLN A 213 7.36 -1.77 12.86
C GLN A 213 6.11 -2.54 13.32
N ALA A 214 4.93 -2.20 12.78
CA ALA A 214 3.67 -2.85 13.12
C ALA A 214 3.65 -4.35 12.81
N CYS A 215 4.29 -4.77 11.72
CA CYS A 215 4.34 -6.18 11.30
C CYS A 215 5.52 -6.97 11.90
N SER A 216 6.61 -6.30 12.29
CA SER A 216 7.84 -6.93 12.79
C SER A 216 7.88 -7.09 14.31
N ASN A 217 7.27 -6.17 15.08
CA ASN A 217 7.34 -6.16 16.55
C ASN A 217 6.62 -7.35 17.23
N THR A 218 5.96 -8.23 16.48
CA THR A 218 5.23 -9.39 17.02
C THR A 218 5.98 -10.71 16.81
N ILE A 219 7.29 -10.70 16.52
CA ILE A 219 8.14 -11.92 16.50
C ILE A 219 8.77 -12.19 17.89
N GLN A 220 8.57 -11.30 18.89
CA GLN A 220 9.16 -11.43 20.22
C GLN A 220 8.29 -12.08 21.32
N HIS A 221 7.28 -12.90 20.97
CA HIS A 221 6.54 -13.69 21.98
C HIS A 221 6.38 -15.15 21.57
#